data_AF-A0A7T1DTB3-F1
#
_entry.id   AF-A0A7T1DTB3-F1
#
_cell.length_a   1.000
_cell.length_b   1.000
_cell.length_c   1.000
_cell.angle_alpha   90.00
_cell.angle_beta   90.00
_cell.angle_gamma   90.00
#
_symmetry.space_group_name_H-M   'P 1'
#
loop_
_entity.id
_entity.type
_entity.pdbx_description
1 polymer ?
#
loop_
_entity_poly.entity_id
_entity_poly.type
_entity_poly.pdbx_seq_one_letter_code
_entity_poly.pdbx_strand_id
1 'polypeptide(L)' 'MSTAQRLLMEGASDAIGFVGGALAGYGVGLLLGMDIFSEGYGAASIAGIALVGIGGGLGLHLARRWRAARSARKE' A
#
# COMPACT_ATOMS: atom_id res chain seq x y z
N MET A 1 -21.00 3.58 17.83
CA MET A 1 -20.66 4.12 16.49
C MET A 1 -21.63 3.53 15.49
N SER A 2 -22.08 4.30 14.49
CA SER A 2 -22.92 3.74 13.43
C SER A 2 -22.11 2.77 12.56
N THR A 3 -22.80 1.81 11.92
CA THR A 3 -22.18 0.84 11.01
C THR A 3 -21.40 1.54 9.89
N ALA A 4 -21.94 2.63 9.35
CA ALA A 4 -21.28 3.44 8.32
C ALA A 4 -19.95 4.02 8.80
N GLN A 5 -19.90 4.56 10.02
CA GLN A 5 -18.68 5.13 10.59
C GLN A 5 -17.59 4.08 10.80
N ARG A 6 -17.97 2.84 11.15
CA ARG A 6 -17.04 1.72 11.26
C ARG A 6 -16.46 1.33 9.90
N LEU A 7 -17.32 1.19 8.88
CA LEU A 7 -16.92 0.87 7.51
C LEU A 7 -16.00 1.94 6.91
N LEU A 8 -16.31 3.23 7.15
CA LEU A 8 -15.46 4.33 6.70
C LEU A 8 -14.08 4.30 7.37
N MET A 9 -14.01 4.02 8.67
CA MET A 9 -12.74 3.92 9.38
C MET A 9 -11.90 2.72 8.91
N GLU A 10 -12.57 1.61 8.59
CA GLU A 10 -11.94 0.44 8.00
C GLU A 10 -11.39 0.74 6.59
N GLY A 11 -12.21 1.34 5.72
CA GLY A 11 -11.78 1.77 4.39
C GLY A 11 -10.62 2.78 4.45
N ALA A 12 -10.69 3.75 5.37
CA ALA A 12 -9.67 4.77 5.53
C ALA A 12 -8.31 4.17 5.93
N SER A 13 -8.27 3.25 6.91
CA SER A 13 -6.99 2.64 7.27
C SER A 13 -6.47 1.62 6.25
N ASP A 14 -7.35 1.02 5.45
CA ASP A 14 -6.95 0.22 4.28
C ASP A 14 -6.29 1.12 3.21
N ALA A 15 -6.90 2.27 2.91
CA ALA A 15 -6.36 3.23 1.95
C ALA A 15 -5.01 3.80 2.41
N ILE A 16 -4.87 4.16 3.69
CA ILE A 16 -3.59 4.63 4.26
C ILE A 16 -2.53 3.53 4.16
N GLY A 17 -2.88 2.28 4.49
CA GLY A 17 -1.98 1.14 4.35
C GLY A 17 -1.51 0.95 2.91
N PHE A 18 -2.45 1.00 1.96
CA PHE A 18 -2.16 0.89 0.54
C PHE A 18 -1.26 2.02 0.04
N VAL A 19 -1.61 3.29 0.31
CA VAL A 19 -0.83 4.45 -0.15
C VAL A 19 0.56 4.44 0.49
N GLY A 20 0.66 4.18 1.79
CA GLY A 20 1.95 4.06 2.48
C GLY A 20 2.83 2.95 1.90
N GLY A 21 2.23 1.78 1.62
CA GLY A 21 2.93 0.68 0.97
C GLY A 21 3.37 1.00 -0.45
N ALA A 22 2.53 1.65 -1.24
CA ALA A 22 2.84 2.05 -2.61
C ALA A 22 3.99 3.07 -2.66
N LEU A 23 3.97 4.06 -1.76
CA LEU A 23 5.06 5.03 -1.62
C LEU A 23 6.37 4.37 -1.18
N ALA A 24 6.32 3.37 -0.30
CA ALA A 24 7.50 2.59 0.06
C ALA A 24 8.04 1.78 -1.13
N GLY A 25 7.16 1.12 -1.90
CA GLY A 25 7.54 0.42 -3.13
C GLY A 25 8.15 1.35 -4.18
N TYR A 26 7.60 2.56 -4.32
CA TYR A 26 8.17 3.61 -5.17
C TYR A 26 9.56 4.04 -4.70
N GLY A 27 9.74 4.29 -3.39
CA GLY A 27 11.03 4.63 -2.82
C GLY A 27 12.09 3.55 -3.07
N VAL A 28 11.74 2.27 -2.90
CA VAL A 28 12.64 1.16 -3.24
C VAL A 28 12.92 1.12 -4.75
N GLY A 29 11.93 1.39 -5.60
CA GLY A 29 12.10 1.49 -7.05
C GLY A 29 13.10 2.57 -7.43
N LEU A 30 13.00 3.76 -6.84
CA LEU A 30 13.95 4.84 -7.04
C LEU A 30 15.37 4.44 -6.61
N LEU A 31 15.53 3.79 -5.46
CA LEU A 31 16.84 3.32 -4.97
C LEU A 31 17.48 2.29 -5.92
N LEU A 32 16.67 1.51 -6.63
CA LEU A 32 17.11 0.53 -7.61
C LEU A 32 17.26 1.10 -9.03
N GLY A 33 17.04 2.42 -9.23
CA GLY A 33 17.09 3.07 -10.54
C GLY A 33 15.92 2.74 -11.46
N MET A 34 14.83 2.18 -10.91
CA MET A 34 13.61 1.85 -11.63
C MET A 34 12.69 3.08 -11.67
N ASP A 35 12.98 3.98 -12.61
CA ASP A 35 12.16 5.16 -12.82
C ASP A 35 10.85 4.82 -13.54
N ILE A 36 9.75 4.97 -12.83
CA ILE A 36 8.39 4.74 -13.35
C ILE A 36 7.94 5.81 -14.34
N PHE A 37 8.59 6.98 -14.35
CA PHE A 37 8.27 8.11 -15.22
C PHE A 37 9.18 8.21 -16.45
N SER A 38 10.11 7.27 -16.62
CA SER A 38 11.02 7.31 -17.76
C SER A 38 10.27 7.16 -19.09
N GLU A 39 10.60 8.01 -20.06
CA GLU A 39 10.01 7.96 -21.39
C GLU A 39 10.29 6.62 -22.09
N GLY A 40 9.31 6.13 -22.85
CA GLY A 40 9.41 4.87 -23.59
C GLY A 40 9.05 3.61 -22.80
N TYR A 41 8.73 3.70 -21.50
CA TYR A 41 8.29 2.57 -20.66
C TYR A 41 9.21 1.34 -20.79
N GLY A 42 10.50 1.53 -20.55
CA GLY A 42 11.47 0.45 -20.54
C GLY A 42 11.19 -0.61 -19.46
N ALA A 43 11.92 -1.72 -19.51
CA ALA A 43 11.78 -2.81 -18.53
C ALA A 43 11.93 -2.32 -17.07
N ALA A 44 12.79 -1.32 -16.84
CA ALA A 44 12.98 -0.69 -15.54
C ALA A 44 11.72 0.05 -15.04
N SER A 45 11.02 0.78 -15.91
CA SER A 45 9.78 1.49 -15.55
C SER A 45 8.66 0.50 -15.22
N ILE A 46 8.54 -0.57 -16.02
CA ILE A 46 7.55 -1.63 -15.78
C ILE A 46 7.84 -2.34 -14.45
N ALA A 47 9.11 -2.66 -14.18
CA ALA A 47 9.51 -3.25 -12.91
C ALA A 47 9.25 -2.31 -11.73
N GLY A 48 9.49 -1.01 -11.90
CA GLY A 48 9.14 0.03 -10.92
C GLY A 48 7.64 0.07 -10.64
N ILE A 49 6.79 0.10 -11.67
CA ILE A 49 5.32 0.09 -11.54
C ILE A 49 4.85 -1.17 -10.81
N ALA A 50 5.39 -2.33 -11.18
CA ALA A 50 5.10 -3.59 -10.49
C ALA A 50 5.50 -3.52 -9.01
N LEU A 51 6.66 -2.94 -8.69
CA LEU A 51 7.13 -2.78 -7.32
C LEU A 51 6.25 -1.84 -6.50
N VAL A 52 5.76 -0.73 -7.09
CA VAL A 52 4.77 0.14 -6.45
C VAL A 52 3.47 -0.63 -6.16
N GLY A 53 2.98 -1.40 -7.13
CA GLY A 53 1.77 -2.22 -6.95
C GLY A 53 1.92 -3.28 -5.86
N ILE A 54 3.07 -3.97 -5.82
CA ILE A 54 3.41 -4.94 -4.77
C ILE A 54 3.50 -4.24 -3.41
N GLY A 55 4.17 -3.09 -3.34
CA GLY A 55 4.27 -2.28 -2.13
C GLY A 55 2.89 -1.90 -1.60
N GLY A 56 2.00 -1.40 -2.47
CA GLY A 56 0.63 -1.04 -2.09
C GLY A 56 -0.19 -2.23 -1.60
N GLY A 57 -0.10 -3.37 -2.30
CA GLY A 57 -0.75 -4.62 -1.88
C GLY A 57 -0.28 -5.10 -0.51
N LEU A 58 1.03 -5.09 -0.26
CA LEU A 58 1.62 -5.48 1.02
C LEU A 58 1.23 -4.51 2.15
N GLY A 59 1.25 -3.21 1.89
CA GLY A 59 0.85 -2.18 2.87
C GLY A 59 -0.63 -2.31 3.27
N LEU A 60 -1.51 -2.56 2.31
CA LEU A 60 -2.92 -2.89 2.57
C LEU A 60 -3.06 -4.14 3.44
N HIS A 61 -2.33 -5.21 3.09
CA HIS A 61 -2.39 -6.48 3.82
C HIS A 61 -1.91 -6.32 5.27
N LEU A 62 -0.87 -5.52 5.49
CA LEU A 62 -0.34 -5.21 6.81
C LEU A 62 -1.33 -4.36 7.63
N ALA A 63 -1.96 -3.36 7.02
CA ALA A 63 -2.99 -2.54 7.68
C ALA A 63 -4.18 -3.39 8.12
N ARG A 64 -4.64 -4.33 7.28
CA ARG A 64 -5.69 -5.30 7.62
C ARG A 64 -5.29 -6.21 8.77
N ARG A 65 -4.07 -6.78 8.71
CA ARG A 65 -3.56 -7.67 9.76
C ARG A 65 -3.40 -6.93 11.10
N TRP A 66 -2.93 -5.69 11.06
CA TRP A 66 -2.79 -4.85 12.25
C TRP A 66 -4.15 -4.45 12.85
N ARG A 67 -5.16 -4.19 12.01
CA ARG A 67 -6.53 -3.94 12.49
C ARG A 67 -7.12 -5.19 13.13
N ALA A 68 -7.02 -6.35 12.48
CA ALA A 68 -7.51 -7.63 13.01
C ALA A 68 -6.87 -7.96 14.37
N ALA A 69 -5.55 -7.78 14.49
CA ALA A 69 -4.83 -8.00 15.75
C ALA A 69 -5.24 -7.04 16.88
N ARG A 70 -5.73 -5.84 16.54
CA ARG A 70 -6.21 -4.87 17.54
C ARG A 70 -7.66 -5.11 17.95
N SER A 71 -8.49 -5.61 17.04
CA SER A 71 -9.85 -6.05 17.36
C SER A 71 -9.84 -7.26 18.29
N ALA A 72 -8.98 -8.25 18.03
CA ALA A 72 -8.83 -9.45 18.88
C ALA A 72 -8.24 -9.17 20.28
N ARG A 73 -7.60 -8.01 20.47
CA ARG A 73 -7.08 -7.57 21.78
C ARG A 73 -8.13 -6.76 22.59
N LYS A 74 -9.24 -6.40 21.94
CA LYS A 74 -10.34 -5.65 22.56
C LYS A 74 -11.48 -6.56 23.01
N GLU A 75 -11.46 -7.84 22.63
CA GLU A 75 -12.26 -8.93 23.20
C GLU A 75 -11.49 -9.58 24.36
#